data_AF-A0A0K1QGY2-F1
#
_entry.id   AF-A0A0K1QGY2-F1
#
_cell.length_a   1.000
_cell.length_b   1.000
_cell.length_c   1.000
_cell.angle_alpha   90.00
_cell.angle_beta   90.00
_cell.angle_gamma   90.00
#
_symmetry.space_group_name_H-M   'P 1'
#
loop_
_entity.id
_entity.type
_entity.pdbx_description
1 polymer ?
#
loop_
_entity_poly.entity_id
_entity_poly.type
_entity_poly.pdbx_seq_one_letter_code
_entity_poly.pdbx_strand_id
1 'polypeptide(L)'
;MLGGRYDLGFLTYETFLNLALGSPRLLNQLGLVVLYEGQFITDPNRSITVELIFALVRREALERLWDAWERLKSLADPSDKKRSVKIILDAVTSVPSLRERMDTEATELNSIGNSHLIRHSEIGQVAVIDMDQVDYLFHRLFAMIQLMLRKK
;
A
#
# COMPACT_ATOMS: atom_id res chain seq x y z
N MET A 1 -12.63 5.81 22.00
CA MET A 1 -13.63 5.50 20.96
C MET A 1 -13.63 6.61 19.92
N LEU A 2 -12.98 6.41 18.78
CA LEU A 2 -13.20 7.20 17.55
C LEU A 2 -14.23 6.44 16.68
N GLY A 3 -15.37 6.14 17.28
CA GLY A 3 -16.47 5.44 16.62
C GLY A 3 -17.36 6.43 15.88
N GLY A 4 -16.95 6.82 14.68
CA GLY A 4 -17.83 7.39 13.66
C GLY A 4 -18.04 8.92 13.69
N ARG A 5 -17.86 9.53 12.51
CA ARG A 5 -18.20 10.92 12.09
C ARG A 5 -17.18 12.04 12.35
N TYR A 6 -15.90 11.80 12.08
CA TYR A 6 -14.98 12.92 11.87
C TYR A 6 -14.29 12.76 10.52
N ASP A 7 -14.45 13.75 9.64
CA ASP A 7 -13.74 13.81 8.36
C ASP A 7 -12.29 14.30 8.55
N LEU A 8 -11.99 14.91 9.70
CA LEU A 8 -10.68 15.45 10.06
C LEU A 8 -10.42 15.32 11.57
N GLY A 9 -9.20 14.94 11.96
CA GLY A 9 -8.75 14.88 13.35
C GLY A 9 -7.37 15.52 13.52
N PHE A 10 -7.20 16.30 14.59
CA PHE A 10 -5.91 16.85 15.00
C PHE A 10 -5.43 16.11 16.24
N LEU A 11 -4.26 15.49 16.14
CA LEU A 11 -3.71 14.60 17.16
C LEU A 11 -2.23 14.92 17.35
N THR A 12 -1.74 14.81 18.60
CA THR A 12 -0.28 14.77 18.82
C THR A 12 0.27 13.45 18.26
N TYR A 13 1.58 13.39 17.99
CA TYR A 13 2.21 12.18 17.49
C TYR A 13 2.00 10.98 18.43
N GLU A 14 2.13 11.18 19.73
CA GLU A 14 1.96 10.13 20.74
C GLU A 14 0.51 9.65 20.78
N THR A 15 -0.45 10.57 20.68
CA THR A 15 -1.88 10.22 20.67
C THR A 15 -2.21 9.43 19.42
N PHE A 16 -1.73 9.85 18.25
CA PHE A 16 -1.91 9.13 17.01
C PHE A 16 -1.27 7.74 17.07
N LEU A 17 -0.02 7.64 17.51
CA LEU A 17 0.70 6.37 17.60
C LEU A 17 -0.03 5.39 18.54
N ASN A 18 -0.46 5.84 19.72
CA ASN A 18 -1.21 5.01 20.67
C ASN A 18 -2.55 4.54 20.08
N LEU A 19 -3.25 5.38 19.33
CA LEU A 19 -4.49 5.00 18.65
C LEU A 19 -4.24 3.99 17.52
N ALA A 20 -3.20 4.21 16.71
CA ALA A 20 -2.83 3.31 15.62
C ALA A 20 -2.42 1.92 16.14
N LEU A 21 -1.63 1.86 17.20
CA LEU A 21 -1.21 0.60 17.84
C LEU A 21 -2.36 -0.07 18.59
N GLY A 22 -3.19 0.70 19.30
CA GLY A 22 -4.32 0.17 20.07
C GLY A 22 -5.53 -0.22 19.21
N SER A 23 -5.63 0.29 17.98
CA SER A 23 -6.68 -0.05 17.04
C SER A 23 -6.17 -0.03 15.60
N PRO A 24 -5.51 -1.11 15.13
CA PRO A 24 -4.96 -1.17 13.77
C PRO A 24 -6.00 -0.87 12.68
N ARG A 25 -7.27 -1.24 12.91
CA ARG A 25 -8.39 -0.95 12.00
C ARG A 25 -8.59 0.54 11.72
N LEU A 26 -8.13 1.43 12.60
CA LEU A 26 -8.18 2.87 12.41
C LEU A 26 -7.31 3.29 11.22
N LEU A 27 -6.15 2.65 11.03
CA LEU A 27 -5.29 2.93 9.90
C LEU A 27 -6.02 2.67 8.58
N ASN A 28 -6.82 1.60 8.49
CA ASN A 28 -7.65 1.24 7.32
C ASN A 28 -8.77 2.24 6.99
N GLN A 29 -9.04 3.20 7.87
CA GLN A 29 -10.06 4.23 7.67
C GLN A 29 -9.48 5.60 7.30
N LEU A 30 -8.16 5.78 7.41
CA LEU A 30 -7.50 7.04 7.09
C LEU A 30 -7.35 7.20 5.57
N GLY A 31 -7.74 8.36 5.02
CA GLY A 31 -7.48 8.71 3.62
C GLY A 31 -6.16 9.44 3.43
N LEU A 32 -5.78 10.27 4.40
CA LEU A 32 -4.59 11.11 4.37
C LEU A 32 -4.11 11.33 5.81
N VAL A 33 -2.79 11.24 6.01
CA VAL A 33 -2.13 11.65 7.26
C VAL A 33 -1.18 12.78 6.91
N VAL A 34 -1.38 13.94 7.54
CA VAL A 34 -0.49 15.10 7.40
C VAL A 34 0.31 15.22 8.69
N LEU A 35 1.63 15.10 8.59
CA LEU A 35 2.54 15.35 9.69
C LEU A 35 3.01 16.81 9.60
N TYR A 36 2.43 17.65 10.45
CA TYR A 36 2.85 19.03 10.62
C TYR A 36 4.19 19.08 11.39
N GLU A 37 5.08 20.03 11.09
CA GLU A 37 6.42 20.20 11.70
C GLU A 37 7.44 19.07 11.44
N GLY A 38 7.78 18.81 10.17
CA GLY A 38 8.81 17.83 9.79
C GLY A 38 10.21 18.08 10.36
N GLN A 39 10.46 19.27 10.93
CA GLN A 39 11.69 19.58 11.69
C GLN A 39 11.88 18.71 12.93
N PHE A 40 10.81 18.13 13.50
CA PHE A 40 10.91 17.18 14.62
C PHE A 40 11.54 15.82 14.22
N ILE A 41 11.73 15.55 12.92
CA ILE A 41 12.56 14.41 12.47
C ILE A 41 14.02 14.58 12.95
N THR A 42 14.45 15.83 13.19
CA THR A 42 15.80 16.12 13.70
C THR A 42 15.87 16.26 15.23
N ASP A 43 14.74 16.21 15.93
CA ASP A 43 14.69 16.28 17.40
C ASP A 43 14.94 14.88 18.00
N PRO A 44 16.07 14.66 18.71
CA PRO A 44 16.43 13.35 19.25
C PRO A 44 15.40 12.75 20.21
N ASN A 45 14.60 13.58 20.88
CA ASN A 45 13.60 13.12 21.85
C ASN A 45 12.27 12.74 21.21
N ARG A 46 11.99 13.19 19.97
CA ARG A 46 10.75 12.91 19.24
C ARG A 46 10.95 12.10 17.95
N SER A 47 12.20 11.88 17.54
CA SER A 47 12.60 11.13 16.34
C SER A 47 11.93 9.77 16.27
N ILE A 48 11.97 9.01 17.36
CA ILE A 48 11.49 7.61 17.38
C ILE A 48 9.98 7.53 17.15
N THR A 49 9.18 8.38 17.79
CA THR A 49 7.72 8.37 17.61
C THR A 49 7.35 8.72 16.18
N VAL A 50 8.01 9.72 15.59
CA VAL A 50 7.76 10.13 14.20
C VAL A 50 8.19 9.05 13.21
N GLU A 51 9.37 8.45 13.41
CA GLU A 51 9.87 7.33 12.61
C GLU A 51 8.91 6.13 12.66
N LEU A 52 8.42 5.77 13.84
CA LEU A 52 7.44 4.69 14.00
C LEU A 52 6.13 5.00 13.29
N ILE A 53 5.65 6.24 13.35
CA ILE A 53 4.45 6.65 12.60
C ILE A 53 4.67 6.52 11.09
N PHE A 54 5.81 6.99 10.58
CA PHE A 54 6.14 6.83 9.15
C PHE A 54 6.21 5.36 8.75
N ALA A 55 6.85 4.52 9.57
CA ALA A 55 6.95 3.09 9.31
C ALA A 55 5.57 2.42 9.22
N LEU A 56 4.68 2.72 10.17
CA LEU A 56 3.31 2.19 10.19
C LEU A 56 2.51 2.66 8.98
N VAL A 57 2.53 3.96 8.66
CA VAL A 57 1.75 4.54 7.56
C VAL A 57 2.21 4.02 6.21
N ARG A 58 3.53 3.90 5.97
CA ARG A 58 4.07 3.38 4.70
C ARG A 58 3.72 1.91 4.49
N ARG A 59 3.82 1.09 5.55
CA ARG A 59 3.42 -0.33 5.49
C ARG A 59 1.93 -0.48 5.17
N GLU A 60 1.08 0.24 5.89
CA GLU A 60 -0.37 0.29 5.62
C GLU A 60 -0.66 0.74 4.17
N ALA A 61 0.05 1.75 3.67
CA ALA A 61 -0.13 2.23 2.31
C ALA A 61 0.21 1.15 1.26
N LEU A 62 1.26 0.36 1.50
CA LEU A 62 1.61 -0.78 0.65
C LEU A 62 0.54 -1.88 0.69
N GLU A 63 0.05 -2.24 1.88
CA GLU A 63 -1.03 -3.24 2.03
C GLU A 63 -2.29 -2.82 1.25
N ARG A 64 -2.67 -1.53 1.35
CA ARG A 64 -3.80 -0.98 0.60
C ARG A 64 -3.61 -0.99 -0.91
N LEU A 65 -2.39 -0.78 -1.40
CA LEU A 65 -2.12 -0.93 -2.83
C LEU A 65 -2.29 -2.38 -3.28
N TRP A 66 -1.94 -3.36 -2.45
CA TRP A 66 -2.20 -4.78 -2.76
C TRP A 66 -3.69 -5.11 -2.78
N ASP A 67 -4.48 -4.56 -1.86
CA ASP A 67 -5.94 -4.69 -1.90
C ASP A 67 -6.51 -4.06 -3.18
N ALA A 68 -5.99 -2.89 -3.57
CA ALA A 68 -6.38 -2.23 -4.81
C ALA A 68 -5.99 -3.08 -6.04
N TRP A 69 -4.81 -3.70 -6.03
CA TRP A 69 -4.37 -4.64 -7.06
C TRP A 69 -5.31 -5.85 -7.16
N GLU A 70 -5.68 -6.46 -6.03
CA GLU A 70 -6.63 -7.59 -6.02
C GLU A 70 -7.99 -7.24 -6.64
N ARG A 71 -8.48 -6.03 -6.36
CA ARG A 71 -9.72 -5.50 -6.97
C ARG A 71 -9.54 -5.20 -8.45
N LEU A 72 -8.38 -4.64 -8.82
CA LEU A 72 -8.04 -4.30 -10.21
C LEU A 72 -8.13 -5.53 -11.13
N LYS A 73 -7.65 -6.69 -10.63
CA LYS A 73 -7.71 -7.96 -11.37
C LYS A 73 -9.12 -8.40 -11.76
N SER A 74 -10.19 -7.83 -11.20
CA SER A 74 -11.58 -8.14 -11.56
C SER A 74 -12.28 -7.04 -12.36
N LEU A 75 -11.58 -5.99 -12.80
CA LEU A 75 -12.22 -4.83 -13.44
C LEU A 75 -12.73 -5.06 -14.86
N ALA A 76 -12.09 -5.93 -15.64
CA ALA A 76 -12.49 -6.21 -17.03
C ALA A 76 -13.32 -7.50 -17.14
N ASP A 77 -12.95 -8.53 -16.38
CA ASP A 77 -13.70 -9.78 -16.27
C ASP A 77 -13.75 -10.23 -14.79
N PRO A 78 -14.89 -10.02 -14.09
CA PRO A 78 -15.04 -10.44 -12.70
C PRO A 78 -14.98 -11.95 -12.49
N SER A 79 -15.27 -12.75 -13.52
CA SER A 79 -15.35 -14.21 -13.45
C SER A 79 -14.00 -14.90 -13.64
N ASP A 80 -13.09 -14.26 -14.38
CA ASP A 80 -11.72 -14.75 -14.61
C ASP A 80 -10.70 -13.62 -14.43
N LYS A 81 -10.11 -13.57 -13.23
CA LYS A 81 -9.05 -12.60 -12.88
C LYS A 81 -7.85 -12.65 -13.81
N LYS A 82 -7.46 -13.83 -14.31
CA LYS A 82 -6.29 -13.96 -15.20
C LYS A 82 -6.60 -13.37 -16.57
N ARG A 83 -7.78 -13.68 -17.11
CA ARG A 83 -8.25 -13.11 -18.38
C ARG A 83 -8.44 -11.60 -18.28
N SER A 84 -9.04 -11.13 -17.18
CA SER A 84 -9.24 -9.71 -16.90
C SER A 84 -7.92 -8.92 -16.94
N VAL A 85 -6.87 -9.41 -16.28
CA VAL A 85 -5.53 -8.78 -16.34
C VAL A 85 -5.01 -8.70 -17.76
N LYS A 86 -5.13 -9.78 -18.55
CA LYS A 86 -4.68 -9.77 -19.96
C LYS A 86 -5.42 -8.72 -20.78
N ILE A 87 -6.74 -8.64 -20.66
CA ILE A 87 -7.57 -7.63 -21.35
C ILE A 87 -7.07 -6.21 -21.02
N ILE A 88 -6.81 -5.93 -19.74
CA ILE A 88 -6.34 -4.60 -19.33
C ILE A 88 -4.94 -4.31 -19.89
N LEU A 89 -4.02 -5.28 -19.84
CA LEU A 89 -2.67 -5.10 -20.36
C LEU A 89 -2.65 -4.91 -21.89
N ASP A 90 -3.51 -5.61 -22.62
CA ASP A 90 -3.67 -5.47 -24.07
C ASP A 90 -4.22 -4.07 -24.45
N ALA A 91 -5.05 -3.47 -23.59
CA ALA A 91 -5.54 -2.11 -23.77
C ALA A 91 -4.49 -1.03 -23.46
N VAL A 92 -3.50 -1.33 -22.60
CA VAL A 92 -2.47 -0.37 -22.19
C VAL A 92 -1.47 -0.09 -23.31
N THR A 93 -1.05 -1.11 -24.07
CA THR A 93 0.00 -1.00 -25.09
C THR A 93 -0.23 -1.95 -26.26
N SER A 94 -0.02 -1.45 -27.48
CA SER A 94 0.01 -2.25 -28.71
C SER A 94 1.41 -2.75 -29.07
N VAL A 95 2.45 -2.35 -28.32
CA VAL A 95 3.85 -2.75 -28.57
C VAL A 95 4.11 -4.13 -27.93
N PRO A 96 4.39 -5.19 -28.72
CA PRO A 96 4.48 -6.56 -28.20
C PRO A 96 5.56 -6.76 -27.13
N SER A 97 6.75 -6.18 -27.32
CA SER A 97 7.87 -6.31 -26.38
C SER A 97 7.59 -5.63 -25.03
N LEU A 98 6.89 -4.49 -25.04
CA LEU A 98 6.46 -3.83 -23.81
C LEU A 98 5.33 -4.61 -23.13
N ARG A 99 4.40 -5.16 -23.92
CA ARG A 99 3.28 -5.98 -23.42
C ARG A 99 3.78 -7.22 -22.67
N GLU A 100 4.80 -7.89 -23.20
CA GLU A 100 5.43 -9.05 -22.57
C GLU A 100 6.10 -8.66 -21.24
N ARG A 101 6.90 -7.58 -21.24
CA ARG A 101 7.52 -7.07 -20.00
C ARG A 101 6.49 -6.75 -18.92
N MET A 102 5.36 -6.17 -19.30
CA MET A 102 4.26 -5.88 -18.37
C MET A 102 3.56 -7.14 -17.85
N ASP A 103 3.47 -8.20 -18.65
CA ASP A 103 2.92 -9.50 -18.22
C ASP A 103 3.81 -10.15 -17.15
N THR A 104 5.12 -10.16 -17.41
CA THR A 104 6.11 -10.66 -16.46
C THR A 104 6.05 -9.86 -15.17
N GLU A 105 6.00 -8.54 -15.26
CA GLU A 105 5.88 -7.64 -14.12
C GLU A 105 4.60 -7.89 -13.31
N ALA A 106 3.44 -8.02 -13.97
CA ALA A 106 2.17 -8.31 -13.30
C ALA A 106 2.19 -9.67 -12.57
N THR A 107 2.84 -10.66 -13.18
CA THR A 107 2.99 -12.01 -12.61
C THR A 107 3.90 -11.99 -11.39
N GLU A 108 5.03 -11.28 -11.49
CA GLU A 108 5.97 -11.11 -10.39
C GLU A 108 5.34 -10.36 -9.22
N LEU A 109 4.67 -9.23 -9.49
CA LEU A 109 3.92 -8.50 -8.48
C LEU A 109 2.86 -9.40 -7.82
N ASN A 110 2.11 -10.17 -8.61
CA ASN A 110 1.14 -11.11 -8.05
C ASN A 110 1.80 -12.21 -7.20
N SER A 111 3.00 -12.68 -7.54
CA SER A 111 3.77 -13.62 -6.73
C SER A 111 4.17 -13.00 -5.40
N ILE A 112 4.75 -11.79 -5.45
CA ILE A 112 5.17 -11.03 -4.26
C ILE A 112 4.00 -10.77 -3.32
N GLY A 113 2.86 -10.28 -3.82
CA GLY A 113 1.67 -10.01 -3.00
C GLY A 113 1.02 -11.24 -2.38
N ASN A 114 1.27 -12.43 -2.93
CA ASN A 114 0.83 -13.70 -2.34
C ASN A 114 1.86 -14.34 -1.41
N SER A 115 3.10 -13.85 -1.39
CA SER A 115 4.10 -14.27 -0.42
C SER A 115 3.73 -13.76 0.98
N HIS A 116 4.07 -14.55 2.02
CA HIS A 116 3.80 -14.23 3.43
C HIS A 116 4.52 -12.97 3.96
N LEU A 117 5.25 -12.25 3.10
CA LEU A 117 5.99 -11.04 3.48
C LEU A 117 5.08 -9.84 3.74
N ILE A 118 3.87 -9.79 3.16
CA ILE A 118 3.07 -8.55 3.09
C ILE A 118 1.68 -8.70 3.70
N ARG A 119 1.13 -9.91 3.79
CA ARG A 119 -0.20 -10.13 4.38
C ARG A 119 -0.03 -10.50 5.86
N HIS A 120 -0.65 -9.70 6.73
CA HIS A 120 -0.88 -10.01 8.14
C HIS A 120 -1.74 -11.28 8.27
N SER A 121 -1.12 -12.44 8.10
CA SER A 121 -1.68 -13.73 8.46
C SER A 121 -0.55 -14.62 8.94
N GLU A 122 -0.03 -14.30 10.13
CA GLU A 122 0.07 -15.25 11.24
C GLU A 122 0.89 -14.64 12.39
N ILE A 123 0.37 -14.82 13.61
CA ILE A 123 1.03 -14.45 14.85
C ILE A 123 2.36 -15.22 14.90
N GLY A 124 3.48 -14.53 14.68
CA GLY A 124 4.82 -15.11 14.85
C GLY A 124 5.83 -14.90 13.71
N GLN A 125 5.46 -14.29 12.57
CA GLN A 125 6.45 -13.94 11.55
C GLN A 125 6.88 -12.47 11.68
N VAL A 126 8.15 -12.27 12.03
CA VAL A 126 8.77 -10.94 12.00
C VAL A 126 9.07 -10.58 10.55
N ALA A 127 8.14 -9.93 9.87
CA ALA A 127 8.44 -9.29 8.59
C ALA A 127 9.21 -7.99 8.86
N VAL A 128 10.52 -8.10 9.07
CA VAL A 128 11.44 -6.95 8.93
C VAL A 128 11.63 -6.70 7.44
N ILE A 129 10.60 -6.19 6.76
CA ILE A 129 10.83 -5.47 5.50
C ILE A 129 11.42 -4.13 5.89
N ASP A 130 12.61 -3.85 5.37
CA ASP A 130 13.28 -2.56 5.50
C ASP A 130 12.41 -1.47 4.87
N MET A 131 12.45 -0.25 5.40
CA MET A 131 11.60 0.85 4.94
C MET A 131 11.85 1.18 3.46
N ASP A 132 13.10 1.08 3.03
CA ASP A 132 13.47 1.28 1.62
C ASP A 132 12.87 0.21 0.70
N GLN A 133 12.71 -1.03 1.20
CA GLN A 133 12.07 -2.12 0.46
C GLN A 133 10.55 -1.93 0.41
N VAL A 134 9.93 -1.42 1.48
CA VAL A 134 8.50 -1.04 1.48
C VAL A 134 8.26 0.02 0.41
N ASP A 135 9.10 1.06 0.38
CA ASP A 135 8.97 2.13 -0.61
C ASP A 135 9.21 1.62 -2.02
N TYR A 136 10.23 0.78 -2.24
CA TYR A 136 10.46 0.17 -3.55
C TYR A 136 9.23 -0.58 -4.07
N LEU A 137 8.64 -1.46 -3.24
CA LEU A 137 7.45 -2.23 -3.61
C LEU A 137 6.24 -1.33 -3.82
N PHE A 138 6.08 -0.30 -2.98
CA PHE A 138 5.02 0.69 -3.12
C PHE A 138 5.07 1.36 -4.48
N HIS A 139 6.23 1.91 -4.86
CA HIS A 139 6.37 2.62 -6.14
C HIS A 139 6.18 1.70 -7.34
N ARG A 140 6.71 0.48 -7.26
CA ARG A 140 6.58 -0.54 -8.33
C ARG A 140 5.11 -0.89 -8.57
N LEU A 141 4.37 -1.21 -7.50
CA LEU A 141 2.96 -1.56 -7.59
C LEU A 141 2.09 -0.35 -7.96
N PHE A 142 2.37 0.82 -7.41
CA PHE A 142 1.66 2.06 -7.71
C PHE A 142 1.77 2.43 -9.19
N ALA A 143 2.97 2.37 -9.77
CA ALA A 143 3.19 2.65 -11.18
C ALA A 143 2.39 1.69 -12.07
N MET A 144 2.36 0.40 -11.72
CA MET A 144 1.59 -0.61 -12.45
C MET A 144 0.08 -0.33 -12.40
N ILE A 145 -0.47 -0.10 -11.21
CA ILE A 145 -1.89 0.23 -11.02
C ILE A 145 -2.25 1.50 -11.78
N GLN A 146 -1.44 2.57 -11.65
CA GLN A 146 -1.68 3.83 -12.37
C GLN A 146 -1.72 3.61 -13.88
N LEU A 147 -0.76 2.87 -14.42
CA LEU A 147 -0.67 2.60 -15.86
C LEU A 147 -1.90 1.82 -16.35
N MET A 148 -2.32 0.79 -15.61
CA MET A 148 -3.50 -0.03 -15.95
C MET A 148 -4.83 0.72 -15.80
N LEU A 149 -4.92 1.72 -14.92
CA LEU A 149 -6.13 2.53 -14.76
C LEU A 149 -6.27 3.68 -15.78
N ARG A 150 -5.15 4.25 -16.26
CA ARG A 150 -5.16 5.40 -17.19
C ARG A 150 -5.67 5.09 -18.60
N LYS A 151 -5.75 3.81 -18.98
CA LYS A 151 -6.09 3.35 -20.34
C LYS A 151 -7.46 2.66 -20.43
N LYS A 152 -8.36 2.96 -19.48
CA LYS A 152 -9.79 2.62 -19.62
C LYS A 152 -10.47 3.50 -20.66
#